data_AF-A0A133VAD8-F1
#
_entry.id   AF-A0A133VAD8-F1
#
_cell.length_a   1.000
_cell.length_b   1.000
_cell.length_c   1.000
_cell.angle_alpha   90.00
_cell.angle_beta   90.00
_cell.angle_gamma   90.00
#
_symmetry.space_group_name_H-M   'P 1'
#
loop_
_entity.id
_entity.type
_entity.pdbx_description
1 polymer ?
#
loop_
_entity_poly.entity_id
_entity_poly.type
_entity_poly.pdbx_seq_one_letter_code
_entity_poly.pdbx_strand_id
1 'polypeptide(L)'
;MKKEKTLGVRMDPQMRRELEVISKVLHVPESTWAREKLTHDIQETIEDLKYQIVLEYMKGTISREELDRVFGDLAEDVDFVIEKTKEDFIKAKELAKKLE
;
A
#
# COMPACT_ATOMS: atom_id res chain seq x y z
N MET A 1 25.71 -0.25 -2.69
CA MET A 1 25.14 0.86 -1.90
C MET A 1 23.77 1.21 -2.49
N LYS A 2 22.68 1.08 -1.73
CA LYS A 2 21.36 1.55 -2.18
C LYS A 2 21.42 3.09 -2.29
N LYS A 3 21.10 3.65 -3.46
CA LYS A 3 21.05 5.12 -3.63
C LYS A 3 19.86 5.65 -2.82
N GLU A 4 20.13 6.41 -1.77
CA GLU A 4 19.10 7.15 -1.07
C GLU A 4 18.48 8.17 -2.03
N LYS A 5 17.14 8.19 -2.12
CA LYS A 5 16.40 9.15 -2.93
C LYS A 5 15.95 10.29 -2.02
N THR A 6 16.51 11.48 -2.20
CA THR A 6 16.06 12.68 -1.48
C THR A 6 14.75 13.18 -2.07
N LEU A 7 13.70 13.27 -1.23
CA LEU A 7 12.44 13.92 -1.57
C LEU A 7 12.39 15.28 -0.86
N GLY A 8 12.29 16.37 -1.63
CA GLY A 8 12.12 17.71 -1.08
C GLY A 8 10.65 17.96 -0.73
N VAL A 9 10.35 18.14 0.56
CA VAL A 9 8.99 18.43 1.03
C VAL A 9 8.84 19.93 1.24
N ARG A 10 7.82 20.53 0.63
CA ARG A 10 7.40 21.90 0.95
C ARG A 10 6.38 21.82 2.09
N MET A 11 6.64 22.54 3.17
CA MET A 11 5.70 22.66 4.29
C MET A 11 5.17 24.08 4.37
N ASP A 12 3.92 24.18 4.81
CA ASP A 12 3.31 25.45 5.18
C ASP A 12 4.07 26.09 6.37
N PRO A 13 4.20 27.43 6.43
CA PRO A 13 4.89 28.11 7.52
C PRO A 13 4.32 27.82 8.92
N GLN A 14 3.01 27.60 9.05
CA GLN A 14 2.39 27.23 10.32
C GLN A 14 2.83 25.83 10.75
N MET A 15 2.74 24.86 9.84
CA MET A 15 3.16 23.47 10.08
C MET A 15 4.63 23.39 10.51
N ARG A 16 5.51 24.22 9.91
CA ARG A 16 6.91 24.30 10.33
C ARG A 16 7.06 24.74 11.79
N ARG A 17 6.30 25.74 12.23
CA ARG A 17 6.36 26.22 13.63
C ARG A 17 5.84 25.17 14.60
N GLU A 18 4.77 24.47 14.24
CA GLU A 18 4.24 23.36 15.03
C GLU A 18 5.28 22.23 15.16
N LEU A 19 5.94 21.88 14.05
CA LEU A 19 7.04 20.91 14.04
C LEU A 19 8.21 21.34 14.93
N GLU A 20 8.64 22.61 14.86
CA GLU A 20 9.70 23.15 15.71
C GLU A 20 9.37 23.01 17.21
N VAL A 21 8.10 23.22 17.60
CA VAL A 21 7.64 23.04 18.98
C VAL A 21 7.66 21.56 19.38
N ILE A 22 7.11 20.69 18.54
CA ILE A 22 7.08 19.24 18.79
C ILE A 22 8.50 18.69 18.94
N SER A 23 9.41 19.07 18.04
CA SER A 23 10.82 18.67 18.08
C SER A 23 11.52 19.08 19.36
N LYS A 24 11.23 20.27 19.90
CA LYS A 24 11.76 20.72 21.19
C LYS A 24 11.24 19.89 22.36
N VAL A 25 9.94 19.58 22.35
CA VAL A 25 9.30 18.77 23.40
C VAL A 25 9.83 17.34 23.41
N LEU A 26 10.01 16.75 22.22
CA LEU A 26 10.45 15.36 22.06
C LEU A 26 11.98 15.20 22.06
N HIS A 27 12.74 16.28 22.01
CA HIS A 27 14.21 16.28 21.85
C HIS A 27 14.70 15.52 20.61
N VAL A 28 13.98 15.62 19.49
CA VAL A 28 14.30 14.97 18.21
C VAL A 28 14.42 16.02 17.10
N PRO A 29 15.41 15.93 16.18
CA PRO A 29 15.50 16.84 15.04
C PRO A 29 14.23 16.86 14.19
N GLU A 30 13.83 18.05 13.71
CA GLU A 30 12.63 18.26 12.87
C GLU A 30 12.56 17.30 11.68
N SER A 31 13.68 17.14 10.96
CA SER A 31 13.77 16.26 9.80
C SER A 31 13.62 14.79 10.15
N THR A 32 14.14 14.36 11.31
CA THR A 32 14.01 12.99 11.80
C THR A 32 12.55 12.70 12.12
N TRP A 33 11.91 13.56 12.92
CA TRP A 33 10.51 13.38 13.29
C TRP A 33 9.59 13.40 12.06
N ALA A 34 9.77 14.38 11.17
CA ALA A 34 8.98 14.49 9.95
C ALA A 34 9.14 13.26 9.04
N ARG A 35 10.37 12.75 8.89
CA ARG A 35 10.64 11.55 8.10
C ARG A 35 9.99 10.32 8.72
N GLU A 36 10.09 10.14 10.04
CA GLU A 36 9.47 9.01 10.74
C GLU A 36 7.95 9.03 10.59
N LYS A 37 7.34 10.20 10.81
CA LYS A 37 5.89 10.36 10.66
C LYS A 37 5.43 10.13 9.22
N LEU A 38 6.13 10.70 8.23
CA LEU A 38 5.85 10.46 6.82
C LEU A 38 6.00 8.97 6.44
N THR A 39 7.03 8.30 6.95
CA THR A 39 7.24 6.87 6.68
C THR A 39 6.10 6.05 7.25
N HIS A 40 5.70 6.32 8.49
CA HIS A 40 4.58 5.66 9.15
C HIS A 40 3.28 5.86 8.35
N ASP A 41 2.96 7.11 8.00
CA ASP A 41 1.70 7.43 7.31
C ASP A 41 1.66 6.83 5.90
N ILE A 42 2.80 6.76 5.20
CA ILE A 42 2.91 6.05 3.93
C ILE A 42 2.66 4.55 4.10
N GLN A 43 3.23 3.93 5.14
CA GLN A 43 3.02 2.50 5.40
C GLN A 43 1.56 2.18 5.71
N GLU A 44 0.92 2.98 6.57
CA GLU A 44 -0.51 2.86 6.90
C GLU A 44 -1.37 3.01 5.65
N THR A 45 -1.08 4.02 4.82
CA THR A 45 -1.78 4.23 3.55
C THR A 45 -1.61 3.05 2.58
N ILE A 46 -0.40 2.46 2.50
CA ILE A 46 -0.19 1.28 1.65
C ILE A 46 -1.04 0.11 2.14
N GLU A 47 -1.12 -0.09 3.46
CA GLU A 47 -1.95 -1.15 4.07
C GLU A 47 -3.43 -0.98 3.71
N ASP A 48 -3.97 0.23 3.89
CA ASP A 48 -5.36 0.57 3.57
C ASP A 48 -5.68 0.37 2.09
N LEU A 49 -4.70 0.59 1.22
CA LEU A 49 -4.85 0.46 -0.23
C LEU A 49 -4.60 -0.95 -0.75
N LYS A 50 -4.19 -1.92 0.09
CA LYS A 50 -3.90 -3.30 -0.36
C LYS A 50 -5.05 -3.93 -1.14
N TYR A 51 -6.28 -3.77 -0.67
CA TYR A 51 -7.45 -4.29 -1.39
C TYR A 51 -7.58 -3.70 -2.80
N GLN A 52 -7.36 -2.39 -2.94
CA GLN A 52 -7.41 -1.71 -4.23
C GLN A 52 -6.27 -2.17 -5.15
N ILE A 53 -5.07 -2.40 -4.59
CA ILE A 53 -3.92 -2.94 -5.33
C ILE A 53 -4.25 -4.32 -5.90
N VAL A 54 -4.91 -5.20 -5.12
CA VAL A 54 -5.37 -6.52 -5.60
C VAL A 54 -6.37 -6.36 -6.75
N LEU A 55 -7.34 -5.44 -6.63
CA LEU A 55 -8.31 -5.19 -7.70
C LEU A 55 -7.65 -4.67 -8.98
N GLU A 56 -6.70 -3.75 -8.88
CA GLU A 56 -5.96 -3.23 -10.04
C GLU A 56 -5.04 -4.29 -10.66
N TYR A 57 -4.48 -5.19 -9.85
CA TYR A 57 -3.78 -6.38 -10.34
C TYR A 57 -4.72 -7.32 -11.11
N MET A 58 -5.92 -7.61 -10.58
CA MET A 58 -6.92 -8.42 -11.29
C MET A 58 -7.35 -7.81 -12.63
N LYS A 59 -7.33 -6.48 -12.75
CA LYS A 59 -7.61 -5.74 -13.99
C LYS A 59 -6.43 -5.73 -14.96
N GLY A 60 -5.24 -6.17 -14.54
CA GLY A 60 -4.02 -6.15 -15.33
C GLY A 60 -3.32 -4.78 -15.38
N THR A 61 -3.70 -3.84 -14.52
CA THR A 61 -3.09 -2.51 -14.42
C THR A 61 -1.78 -2.55 -13.63
N ILE A 62 -1.67 -3.51 -12.70
CA ILE A 62 -0.46 -3.78 -11.92
C ILE A 62 0.12 -5.11 -12.39
N SER A 63 1.44 -5.18 -12.53
CA SER A 63 2.16 -6.41 -12.90
C SER A 63 2.38 -7.33 -11.69
N ARG A 64 2.67 -8.62 -11.93
CA ARG A 64 3.00 -9.56 -10.85
C ARG A 64 4.24 -9.15 -10.06
N GLU A 65 5.23 -8.53 -10.71
CA GLU A 65 6.44 -8.00 -10.05
C GLU A 65 6.10 -6.83 -9.11
N GLU A 66 5.15 -5.98 -9.48
CA GLU A 66 4.71 -4.88 -8.62
C GLU A 66 3.87 -5.38 -7.45
N LEU A 67 3.03 -6.40 -7.67
CA LEU A 67 2.32 -7.08 -6.60
C LEU A 67 3.31 -7.69 -5.59
N ASP A 68 4.38 -8.32 -6.09
CA ASP A 68 5.45 -8.90 -5.28
C ASP A 68 6.14 -7.87 -4.38
N ARG A 69 6.37 -6.66 -4.90
CA ARG A 69 6.98 -5.57 -4.11
C ARG A 69 6.10 -5.08 -2.97
N VAL A 70 4.78 -5.23 -3.07
CA VAL A 70 3.82 -4.76 -2.07
C VAL A 70 3.47 -5.87 -1.07
N PHE A 71 3.28 -7.10 -1.55
CA PHE A 71 2.79 -8.22 -0.75
C PHE A 71 3.88 -9.22 -0.36
N GLY A 72 5.05 -9.20 -1.00
CA GLY A 72 6.12 -10.16 -0.77
C GLY A 72 5.62 -11.59 -0.96
N ASP A 73 5.91 -12.44 0.01
CA ASP A 73 5.52 -13.86 0.02
C ASP A 73 3.99 -14.07 -0.12
N LEU A 74 3.17 -13.10 0.31
CA LEU A 74 1.70 -13.18 0.21
C LEU A 74 1.18 -12.96 -1.22
N ALA A 75 2.03 -12.54 -2.15
CA ALA A 75 1.59 -12.31 -3.53
C ALA A 75 1.15 -13.62 -4.21
N GLU A 76 1.73 -14.77 -3.84
CA GLU A 76 1.27 -16.09 -4.31
C GLU A 76 -0.12 -16.45 -3.76
N ASP A 77 -0.38 -16.13 -2.48
CA ASP A 77 -1.69 -16.35 -1.88
C ASP A 77 -2.77 -15.49 -2.57
N VAL A 78 -2.43 -14.26 -2.94
CA VAL A 78 -3.32 -13.39 -3.73
C VAL A 78 -3.66 -14.03 -5.07
N ASP A 79 -2.66 -14.54 -5.80
CA ASP A 79 -2.88 -15.25 -7.07
C ASP A 79 -3.80 -16.46 -6.89
N PHE A 80 -3.51 -17.28 -5.87
CA PHE A 80 -4.30 -18.46 -5.55
C PHE A 80 -5.76 -18.12 -5.26
N VAL A 81 -6.01 -17.11 -4.42
CA VAL A 81 -7.36 -16.66 -4.09
C VAL A 81 -8.10 -16.14 -5.33
N ILE A 82 -7.42 -15.37 -6.18
CA ILE A 82 -8.00 -14.87 -7.44
C ILE A 82 -8.40 -16.02 -8.36
N GLU A 83 -7.51 -17.00 -8.54
CA GLU A 83 -7.76 -18.16 -9.41
C GLU A 83 -8.91 -19.01 -8.89
N LYS A 84 -8.90 -19.34 -7.59
CA LYS A 84 -9.99 -20.10 -6.95
C LYS A 84 -11.32 -19.38 -7.05
N THR A 85 -11.34 -18.07 -6.83
CA THR A 85 -12.55 -17.25 -6.95
C THR A 85 -13.13 -17.30 -8.36
N LYS A 86 -12.27 -17.26 -9.39
CA LYS A 86 -12.70 -17.38 -10.80
C LYS A 86 -13.30 -18.76 -11.10
N GLU A 87 -12.63 -19.84 -10.65
CA GLU A 87 -13.13 -21.21 -10.83
C GLU A 87 -14.51 -21.40 -10.19
N ASP A 88 -14.67 -20.96 -8.94
CA ASP A 88 -15.90 -21.16 -8.19
C ASP A 88 -17.05 -20.32 -8.76
N PHE A 89 -16.77 -19.13 -9.29
CA PHE A 89 -17.76 -18.33 -9.98
C PHE A 89 -18.27 -18.99 -11.28
N ILE A 90 -17.37 -19.69 -12.01
CA ILE A 90 -17.76 -20.46 -13.21
C ILE A 90 -18.65 -21.64 -12.80
N LYS A 91 -18.26 -22.42 -11.80
CA LYS A 91 -19.05 -23.55 -11.28
C LYS A 91 -20.44 -23.09 -10.81
N ALA A 92 -20.51 -21.97 -10.09
CA ALA A 92 -21.76 -21.40 -9.62
C ALA A 92 -22.70 -21.01 -10.79
N LYS A 93 -22.15 -20.40 -11.86
CA LYS A 93 -22.91 -20.08 -13.07
C LYS A 93 -23.45 -21.33 -13.77
N GLU A 94 -22.65 -22.39 -13.85
CA GLU A 94 -23.08 -23.66 -14.44
C GLU A 94 -24.20 -24.33 -13.63
N LEU A 95 -24.11 -24.28 -12.30
CA LEU A 95 -25.16 -24.78 -11.41
C LEU A 95 -26.46 -23.99 -11.56
N ALA A 96 -26.38 -22.65 -11.61
CA ALA A 96 -27.56 -21.80 -11.81
C ALA A 96 -28.31 -22.16 -13.10
N LYS A 97 -27.58 -22.35 -14.21
CA LYS A 97 -28.16 -22.75 -15.51
C LYS A 97 -28.79 -24.15 -15.52
N LYS A 98 -28.43 -25.04 -14.58
CA LYS A 98 -29.00 -26.39 -14.45
C LYS A 98 -30.28 -26.41 -13.60
N LEU A 99 -30.55 -25.31 -12.87
CA LEU A 99 -31.71 -25.17 -11.99
C LEU A 99 -32.83 -24.31 -12.60
N GLU A 100 -32.57 -23.65 -13.74
CA GLU A 100 -33.55 -23.05 -14.65
C GLU A 100 -34.11 -24.09 -15.63
#